data_AF-A0A499UGP7-F1
#
_entry.id   AF-A0A499UGP7-F1
#
_cell.length_a   1.000
_cell.length_b   1.000
_cell.length_c   1.000
_cell.angle_alpha   90.00
_cell.angle_beta   90.00
_cell.angle_gamma   90.00
#
_symmetry.space_group_name_H-M   'P 1'
#
loop_
_entity.id
_entity.type
_entity.pdbx_description
1 polymer ?
#
loop_
_entity_poly.entity_id
_entity_poly.type
_entity_poly.pdbx_seq_one_letter_code
_entity_poly.pdbx_strand_id
1 'polypeptide(L)'
;MLIYSFGMLIGQDIWQRVFTARDDKVARRGGTAAGTYCLAYAVAGAVIGTAAKVLYPKLDAPDDAFATIVKDSLPVGVKGLVLAAALSAVMSTSSGALIACATVANNDIWARLRGRTLRTAGDSHDEVGGNRVFILIMGIAVIGISVALNDVVEALTVAYNVLVGGLLMPILGGLLWKRGTGAGALASVGVGGLTVIALMGWKGILANEPIYFGLLASLVAYVAVSLATKPTDAAILDAWRRRLAGEPATPASETTSPAAAGA
;
A
#
# COMPACT_ATOMS: atom_id res chain seq x y z
N MET A 1 3.92 12.52 9.63
CA MET A 1 3.95 11.35 10.55
C MET A 1 2.70 10.48 10.40
N LEU A 2 1.48 10.99 10.69
CA LEU A 2 0.22 10.21 10.54
C LEU A 2 0.03 9.59 9.14
N ILE A 3 0.32 10.36 8.09
CA ILE A 3 0.19 9.95 6.69
C ILE A 3 1.06 8.72 6.40
N TYR A 4 2.33 8.76 6.79
CA TYR A 4 3.27 7.66 6.58
C TYR A 4 2.92 6.43 7.42
N SER A 5 2.47 6.61 8.67
CA SER A 5 2.08 5.50 9.55
C SER A 5 0.86 4.73 9.03
N PHE A 6 -0.20 5.44 8.64
CA PHE A 6 -1.38 4.79 8.06
C PHE A 6 -1.12 4.27 6.65
N GLY A 7 -0.29 4.96 5.88
CA GLY A 7 0.12 4.52 4.55
C GLY A 7 0.82 3.17 4.58
N MET A 8 1.78 3.00 5.50
CA MET A 8 2.46 1.71 5.71
C MET A 8 1.49 0.60 6.14
N LEU A 9 0.50 0.88 6.99
CA LEU A 9 -0.49 -0.12 7.44
C LEU A 9 -1.31 -0.72 6.27
N ILE A 10 -1.59 0.11 5.26
CA ILE A 10 -2.40 -0.26 4.08
C ILE A 10 -1.52 -0.86 2.97
N GLY A 11 -0.22 -0.56 2.98
CA GLY A 11 0.74 -1.03 1.99
C GLY A 11 0.75 -2.55 1.82
N GLN A 12 0.57 -3.00 0.59
CA GLN A 12 0.51 -4.42 0.26
C GLN A 12 1.81 -5.15 0.56
N ASP A 13 2.95 -4.48 0.45
CA ASP A 13 4.28 -5.02 0.69
C ASP A 13 4.46 -5.53 2.14
N ILE A 14 3.83 -4.87 3.11
CA ILE A 14 3.83 -5.32 4.51
C ILE A 14 2.97 -6.58 4.65
N TRP A 15 1.77 -6.57 4.10
CA TRP A 15 0.85 -7.70 4.16
C TRP A 15 1.40 -8.95 3.46
N GLN A 16 2.09 -8.79 2.33
CA GLN A 16 2.78 -9.89 1.64
C GLN A 16 3.83 -10.57 2.55
N ARG A 17 4.57 -9.79 3.33
CA ARG A 17 5.55 -10.33 4.30
C ARG A 17 4.87 -11.02 5.48
N VAL A 18 3.72 -10.51 5.93
CA VAL A 18 2.93 -11.14 6.99
C VAL A 18 2.36 -12.48 6.53
N PHE A 19 1.81 -12.56 5.32
CA PHE A 19 1.22 -13.80 4.79
C PHE A 19 2.24 -14.88 4.40
N THR A 20 3.50 -14.50 4.23
CA THR A 20 4.61 -15.45 4.00
C THR A 20 5.32 -15.86 5.30
N ALA A 21 4.92 -15.30 6.44
CA ALA A 21 5.43 -15.72 7.74
C ALA A 21 4.97 -17.14 8.07
N ARG A 22 5.85 -17.91 8.71
CA ARG A 22 5.58 -19.31 9.09
C ARG A 22 4.45 -19.44 10.11
N ASP A 23 4.38 -18.48 11.03
CA ASP A 23 3.43 -18.47 12.14
C ASP A 23 3.24 -17.04 12.69
N ASP A 24 2.14 -16.84 13.40
CA ASP A 24 1.75 -15.54 13.97
C ASP A 24 2.81 -14.96 14.91
N LYS A 25 3.57 -15.82 15.60
CA LYS A 25 4.60 -15.40 16.56
C LYS A 25 5.81 -14.84 15.82
N VAL A 26 6.19 -15.44 14.69
CA VAL A 26 7.23 -14.91 13.78
C VAL A 26 6.78 -13.59 13.16
N ALA A 27 5.54 -13.50 12.67
CA ALA A 27 5.00 -12.26 12.10
C ALA A 27 5.03 -11.11 13.13
N ARG A 28 4.55 -11.36 14.35
CA ARG A 28 4.53 -10.37 15.43
C ARG A 28 5.94 -9.94 15.85
N ARG A 29 6.85 -10.90 16.07
CA ARG A 29 8.23 -10.60 16.45
C ARG A 29 8.96 -9.82 15.37
N GLY A 30 8.82 -10.24 14.11
CA GLY A 30 9.39 -9.55 12.95
C GLY A 30 8.90 -8.12 12.86
N GLY A 31 7.58 -7.89 13.00
CA GLY A 31 6.99 -6.55 13.02
C GLY A 31 7.53 -5.67 14.16
N THR A 32 7.60 -6.20 15.38
CA THR A 32 8.13 -5.44 16.53
C THR A 32 9.61 -5.10 16.40
N ALA A 33 10.42 -6.03 15.88
CA ALA A 33 11.85 -5.81 15.65
C ALA A 33 12.06 -4.77 14.54
N ALA A 34 11.32 -4.87 13.44
CA ALA A 34 11.37 -3.91 12.34
C ALA A 34 10.95 -2.50 12.79
N GLY A 35 9.88 -2.38 13.59
CA GLY A 35 9.44 -1.11 14.16
C GLY A 35 10.49 -0.48 15.08
N THR A 36 11.09 -1.28 15.96
CA THR A 36 12.15 -0.81 16.86
C THR A 36 13.40 -0.36 16.08
N TYR A 37 13.80 -1.13 15.07
CA TYR A 37 14.90 -0.78 14.19
C TYR A 37 14.63 0.50 13.41
N CYS A 38 13.39 0.69 12.93
CA CYS A 38 12.97 1.90 12.23
C CYS A 38 13.10 3.15 13.11
N LEU A 39 12.76 3.06 14.41
CA LEU A 39 12.94 4.17 15.34
C LEU A 39 14.42 4.56 15.49
N ALA A 40 15.31 3.57 15.65
CA ALA A 40 16.74 3.82 15.73
C ALA A 40 17.28 4.48 14.44
N TYR A 41 16.82 3.99 13.27
CA TYR A 41 17.21 4.54 11.98
C TYR A 41 16.67 5.97 11.76
N ALA A 42 15.45 6.27 12.22
CA ALA A 42 14.86 7.60 12.15
C ALA A 42 15.65 8.62 12.98
N VAL A 43 16.08 8.23 14.19
CA VAL A 43 16.94 9.09 15.03
C VAL A 43 18.28 9.34 14.35
N ALA A 44 18.93 8.29 13.83
CA ALA A 44 20.19 8.43 13.10
C ALA A 44 20.05 9.36 11.89
N GLY A 45 19.00 9.17 11.08
CA GLY A 45 18.70 10.03 9.93
C GLY A 45 18.44 11.49 10.33
N ALA A 46 17.71 11.73 11.41
CA ALA A 46 17.46 13.08 11.92
C ALA A 46 18.76 13.77 12.36
N VAL A 47 19.65 13.05 13.07
CA VAL A 47 20.96 13.58 13.46
C VAL A 47 21.78 13.95 12.23
N ILE A 48 21.86 13.06 11.24
CA ILE A 48 22.59 13.31 9.99
C ILE A 48 22.01 14.52 9.25
N GLY A 49 20.68 14.62 9.12
CA GLY A 49 20.02 15.74 8.47
C GLY A 49 20.23 17.08 9.18
N THR A 50 20.20 17.10 10.52
CA THR A 50 20.50 18.30 11.30
C THR A 50 21.97 18.73 11.16
N ALA A 51 22.90 17.76 11.14
CA ALA A 51 24.30 18.03 10.87
C ALA A 51 24.50 18.59 9.45
N ALA A 52 23.80 18.05 8.45
CA ALA A 52 23.85 18.52 7.06
C ALA A 52 23.43 19.99 6.97
N LYS A 53 22.35 20.35 7.66
CA LYS A 53 21.82 21.71 7.66
C LYS A 53 22.81 22.73 8.24
N VAL A 54 23.61 22.33 9.22
CA VAL A 54 24.63 23.21 9.84
C VAL A 54 25.88 23.30 8.98
N LEU A 55 26.37 22.17 8.45
CA LEU A 55 27.59 22.09 7.66
C LEU A 55 27.41 22.65 6.24
N TYR A 56 26.23 22.46 5.65
CA TYR A 56 25.90 22.81 4.27
C TYR A 56 24.58 23.59 4.19
N PRO A 57 24.54 24.85 4.68
CA PRO A 57 23.31 25.64 4.75
C PRO A 57 22.76 26.09 3.38
N LYS A 58 23.52 25.91 2.29
CA LYS A 58 23.17 26.29 0.91
C LYS A 58 23.10 25.09 -0.04
N LEU A 59 22.54 23.96 0.41
CA LEU A 59 22.27 22.84 -0.50
C LEU A 59 21.15 23.21 -1.48
N ASP A 60 21.39 23.03 -2.78
CA ASP A 60 20.39 23.30 -3.82
C ASP A 60 19.19 22.34 -3.73
N ALA A 61 19.46 21.05 -3.47
CA ALA A 61 18.44 20.01 -3.30
C ALA A 61 18.56 19.38 -1.90
N PRO A 62 17.57 19.55 -1.00
CA PRO A 62 17.61 18.98 0.36
C PRO A 62 17.78 17.45 0.41
N ASP A 63 17.29 16.74 -0.61
CA ASP A 63 17.38 15.29 -0.72
C ASP A 63 18.82 14.79 -0.90
N ASP A 64 19.74 15.65 -1.38
CA ASP A 64 21.16 15.31 -1.55
C ASP A 64 21.97 15.36 -0.24
N ALA A 65 21.37 15.80 0.87
CA ALA A 65 22.05 16.03 2.15
C ALA A 65 22.84 14.81 2.64
N PHE A 66 22.23 13.61 2.57
CA PHE A 66 22.89 12.37 2.99
C PHE A 66 24.09 12.04 2.10
N ALA A 67 23.92 12.13 0.77
CA ALA A 67 24.97 11.82 -0.18
C ALA A 67 26.16 12.78 -0.04
N THR A 68 25.90 14.06 0.18
CA THR A 68 26.92 15.09 0.37
C THR A 68 27.73 14.86 1.64
N ILE A 69 27.07 14.59 2.79
CA ILE A 69 27.79 14.24 4.02
C ILE A 69 28.69 13.03 3.82
N VAL A 70 28.17 11.97 3.16
CA VAL A 70 28.94 10.75 2.97
C VAL A 70 30.14 10.98 2.07
N LYS A 71 30.00 11.80 1.02
CA LYS A 71 31.07 12.15 0.10
C LYS A 71 32.15 13.00 0.75
N ASP A 72 31.81 13.89 1.66
CA ASP A 72 32.78 14.86 2.17
C ASP A 72 33.38 14.47 3.52
N SER A 73 32.61 13.76 4.36
CA SER A 73 33.00 13.46 5.74
C SER A 73 33.64 12.08 5.92
N LEU A 74 33.44 11.13 5.00
CA LEU A 74 33.94 9.76 5.14
C LEU A 74 35.21 9.45 4.33
N PRO A 75 36.12 8.61 4.87
CA PRO A 75 37.29 8.12 4.15
C PRO A 75 36.89 7.18 3.01
N VAL A 76 37.73 7.07 1.98
CA VAL A 76 37.45 6.39 0.70
C VAL A 76 36.84 4.99 0.86
N GLY A 77 37.37 4.15 1.76
CA GLY A 77 36.86 2.79 1.97
C GLY A 77 35.46 2.74 2.59
N VAL A 78 35.22 3.52 3.66
CA VAL A 78 33.93 3.54 4.37
C VAL A 78 32.86 4.25 3.55
N LYS A 79 33.23 5.29 2.80
CA LYS A 79 32.36 5.99 1.86
C LYS A 79 31.75 5.03 0.83
N GLY A 80 32.59 4.22 0.19
CA GLY A 80 32.12 3.22 -0.78
C GLY A 80 31.17 2.21 -0.15
N LEU A 81 31.49 1.73 1.06
CA LEU A 81 30.64 0.80 1.80
C LEU A 81 29.27 1.40 2.14
N VAL A 82 29.22 2.64 2.63
CA VAL A 82 27.97 3.32 3.02
C VAL A 82 27.10 3.59 1.80
N LEU A 83 27.68 4.05 0.68
CA LEU A 83 26.93 4.26 -0.56
C LEU A 83 26.39 2.94 -1.13
N ALA A 84 27.19 1.87 -1.09
CA ALA A 84 26.75 0.53 -1.49
C ALA A 84 25.59 0.01 -0.61
N ALA A 85 25.68 0.22 0.71
CA ALA A 85 24.62 -0.15 1.64
C ALA A 85 23.32 0.66 1.39
N ALA A 86 23.43 1.96 1.14
CA ALA A 86 22.29 2.80 0.78
C ALA A 86 21.62 2.35 -0.52
N LEU A 87 22.41 2.07 -1.56
CA LEU A 87 21.91 1.53 -2.83
C LEU A 87 21.24 0.17 -2.65
N SER A 88 21.84 -0.72 -1.86
CA SER A 88 21.26 -2.03 -1.54
C SER A 88 19.90 -1.90 -0.82
N ALA A 89 19.81 -0.98 0.14
CA ALA A 89 18.56 -0.72 0.87
C ALA A 89 17.45 -0.20 -0.06
N VAL A 90 17.75 0.77 -0.93
CA VAL A 90 16.79 1.29 -1.92
C VAL A 90 16.37 0.19 -2.89
N MET A 91 17.32 -0.61 -3.40
CA MET A 91 17.02 -1.70 -4.33
C MET A 91 16.10 -2.76 -3.71
N SER A 92 16.27 -3.06 -2.41
CA SER A 92 15.41 -4.01 -1.69
C SER A 92 13.96 -3.51 -1.58
N THR A 93 13.77 -2.20 -1.40
CA THR A 93 12.44 -1.58 -1.28
C THR A 93 11.78 -1.47 -2.64
N SER A 94 12.52 -0.98 -3.65
CA SER A 94 12.02 -0.86 -5.03
C SER A 94 11.63 -2.21 -5.64
N SER A 95 12.42 -3.27 -5.39
CA SER A 95 12.10 -4.63 -5.84
C SER A 95 10.78 -5.13 -5.23
N GLY A 96 10.60 -4.93 -3.91
CA GLY A 96 9.35 -5.31 -3.23
C GLY A 96 8.13 -4.57 -3.78
N ALA A 97 8.23 -3.25 -3.96
CA ALA A 97 7.17 -2.44 -4.51
C ALA A 97 6.82 -2.82 -5.95
N LEU A 98 7.84 -3.05 -6.81
CA LEU A 98 7.63 -3.47 -8.20
C LEU A 98 6.93 -4.84 -8.29
N ILE A 99 7.34 -5.80 -7.46
CA ILE A 99 6.69 -7.12 -7.40
C ILE A 99 5.25 -6.99 -6.93
N ALA A 100 4.97 -6.17 -5.91
CA ALA A 100 3.61 -5.93 -5.44
C ALA A 100 2.74 -5.32 -6.54
N CYS A 101 3.20 -4.25 -7.20
CA CYS A 101 2.49 -3.61 -8.31
C CYS A 101 2.26 -4.54 -9.49
N ALA A 102 3.27 -5.32 -9.90
CA ALA A 102 3.14 -6.29 -10.98
C ALA A 102 2.13 -7.40 -10.65
N THR A 103 2.13 -7.87 -9.40
CA THR A 103 1.18 -8.88 -8.92
C THR A 103 -0.25 -8.34 -8.97
N VAL A 104 -0.49 -7.10 -8.52
CA VAL A 104 -1.81 -6.44 -8.61
C VAL A 104 -2.22 -6.27 -10.08
N ALA A 105 -1.32 -5.77 -10.93
CA ALA A 105 -1.63 -5.57 -12.34
C ALA A 105 -2.01 -6.89 -13.03
N ASN A 106 -1.28 -7.97 -12.76
CA ASN A 106 -1.55 -9.27 -13.36
C ASN A 106 -2.81 -9.94 -12.79
N ASN A 107 -2.96 -9.97 -11.45
CA ASN A 107 -4.01 -10.76 -10.80
C ASN A 107 -5.33 -9.99 -10.68
N ASP A 108 -5.30 -8.68 -10.48
CA ASP A 108 -6.52 -7.90 -10.22
C ASP A 108 -7.05 -7.21 -11.48
N ILE A 109 -6.16 -6.71 -12.34
CA ILE A 109 -6.57 -5.97 -13.56
C ILE A 109 -6.62 -6.94 -14.74
N TRP A 110 -5.51 -7.60 -15.06
CA TRP A 110 -5.38 -8.41 -16.27
C TRP A 110 -6.23 -9.68 -16.25
N ALA A 111 -6.36 -10.36 -15.10
CA ALA A 111 -7.24 -11.51 -14.97
C ALA A 111 -8.72 -11.14 -15.16
N ARG A 112 -9.15 -10.00 -14.61
CA ARG A 112 -10.52 -9.49 -14.78
C ARG A 112 -10.81 -9.04 -16.21
N LEU A 113 -9.87 -8.34 -16.87
CA LEU A 113 -10.02 -7.90 -18.25
C LEU A 113 -10.15 -9.07 -19.24
N ARG A 114 -9.49 -10.21 -18.98
CA ARG A 114 -9.63 -11.43 -19.78
C ARG A 114 -10.85 -12.27 -19.44
N GLY A 115 -11.75 -11.80 -18.57
CA GLY A 115 -12.95 -12.53 -18.17
C GLY A 115 -12.67 -13.82 -17.40
N ARG A 116 -11.45 -14.00 -16.86
CA ARG A 116 -11.11 -15.19 -16.06
C ARG A 116 -11.55 -14.92 -14.62
N THR A 117 -12.73 -15.41 -14.25
CA THR A 117 -13.18 -15.46 -12.85
C THR A 117 -12.09 -16.12 -12.02
N LEU A 118 -11.63 -15.42 -10.96
CA LEU A 118 -10.63 -15.83 -9.96
C LEU A 118 -10.11 -17.27 -10.15
N ARG A 119 -8.99 -17.40 -10.89
CA ARG A 119 -8.37 -18.71 -11.15
C ARG A 119 -7.99 -19.37 -9.83
N THR A 120 -8.51 -20.56 -9.62
CA THR A 120 -8.18 -21.45 -8.50
C THR A 120 -6.67 -21.70 -8.47
N ALA A 121 -6.10 -21.81 -7.27
CA ALA A 121 -4.67 -21.86 -6.93
C ALA A 121 -3.85 -23.06 -7.50
N GLY A 122 -4.19 -23.59 -8.67
CA GLY A 122 -3.60 -24.82 -9.23
C GLY A 122 -2.91 -24.69 -10.60
N ASP A 123 -2.84 -23.49 -11.20
CA ASP A 123 -2.32 -23.32 -12.57
C ASP A 123 -0.95 -22.59 -12.58
N SER A 124 -0.03 -23.14 -11.78
CA SER A 124 1.15 -22.47 -11.21
C SER A 124 2.41 -22.44 -12.09
N HIS A 125 2.41 -23.07 -13.27
CA HIS A 125 3.63 -23.16 -14.10
C HIS A 125 3.77 -22.06 -15.15
N ASP A 126 2.67 -21.41 -15.56
CA ASP A 126 2.66 -20.35 -16.59
C ASP A 126 2.64 -18.92 -16.01
N GLU A 127 2.62 -18.81 -14.67
CA GLU A 127 2.44 -17.53 -13.94
C GLU A 127 3.73 -16.74 -13.76
N VAL A 128 4.89 -17.40 -13.68
CA VAL A 128 6.18 -16.72 -13.49
C VAL A 128 6.58 -15.95 -14.74
N GLY A 129 6.27 -16.46 -15.93
CA GLY A 129 6.56 -15.81 -17.21
C GLY A 129 5.71 -14.55 -17.42
N GLY A 130 4.40 -14.65 -17.18
CA GLY A 130 3.49 -13.50 -17.26
C GLY A 130 3.86 -12.40 -16.28
N ASN A 131 4.14 -12.75 -15.02
CA ASN A 131 4.51 -11.77 -14.00
C ASN A 131 5.82 -11.03 -14.34
N ARG A 132 6.81 -11.70 -14.96
CA ARG A 132 8.06 -11.05 -15.42
C ARG A 132 7.82 -9.97 -16.46
N VAL A 133 6.87 -10.17 -17.38
CA VAL A 133 6.51 -9.16 -18.38
C VAL A 133 5.86 -7.94 -17.71
N PHE A 134 4.95 -8.16 -16.75
CA PHE A 134 4.35 -7.06 -15.98
C PHE A 134 5.38 -6.31 -15.14
N ILE A 135 6.35 -7.00 -14.54
CA ILE A 135 7.48 -6.36 -13.84
C ILE A 135 8.28 -5.48 -14.80
N LEU A 136 8.58 -5.95 -16.02
CA LEU A 136 9.35 -5.18 -16.99
C LEU A 136 8.58 -3.94 -17.47
N ILE A 137 7.29 -4.08 -17.81
CA ILE A 137 6.44 -2.96 -18.23
C ILE A 137 6.33 -1.92 -17.09
N MET A 138 6.06 -2.39 -15.86
CA MET A 138 5.95 -1.50 -14.70
C MET A 138 7.28 -0.82 -14.39
N GLY A 139 8.41 -1.53 -14.53
CA GLY A 139 9.75 -0.97 -14.36
C GLY A 139 10.03 0.17 -15.34
N ILE A 140 9.73 -0.01 -16.63
CA ILE A 140 9.88 1.05 -17.64
C ILE A 140 9.01 2.27 -17.30
N ALA A 141 7.75 2.03 -16.91
CA ALA A 141 6.85 3.12 -16.51
C ALA A 141 7.36 3.89 -15.29
N VAL A 142 7.84 3.20 -14.26
CA VAL A 142 8.41 3.81 -13.05
C VAL A 142 9.68 4.59 -13.37
N ILE A 143 10.54 4.11 -14.27
CA ILE A 143 11.71 4.87 -14.73
C ILE A 143 11.26 6.16 -15.43
N GLY A 144 10.28 6.09 -16.33
CA GLY A 144 9.74 7.26 -17.01
C GLY A 144 9.17 8.31 -16.05
N ILE A 145 8.42 7.87 -15.04
CA ILE A 145 7.87 8.77 -14.01
C ILE A 145 8.99 9.33 -13.13
N SER A 146 9.96 8.51 -12.73
CA SER A 146 11.08 8.93 -11.87
C SER A 146 11.90 10.06 -12.49
N VAL A 147 12.06 10.09 -13.81
CA VAL A 147 12.79 11.17 -14.52
C VAL A 147 12.03 12.51 -14.46
N ALA A 148 10.71 12.49 -14.30
CA ALA A 148 9.87 13.68 -14.23
C ALA A 148 9.71 14.23 -12.80
N LEU A 149 10.09 13.46 -11.77
CA LEU A 149 9.99 13.85 -10.37
C LEU A 149 11.25 14.59 -9.92
N ASN A 150 11.06 15.79 -9.32
CA ASN A 150 12.16 16.63 -8.85
C ASN A 150 12.37 16.58 -7.33
N ASP A 151 11.35 16.17 -6.57
CA ASP A 151 11.38 16.09 -5.11
C ASP A 151 10.80 14.75 -4.66
N VAL A 152 11.60 13.96 -3.93
CA VAL A 152 11.20 12.61 -3.50
C VAL A 152 10.19 12.69 -2.35
N VAL A 153 10.32 13.67 -1.47
CA VAL A 153 9.42 13.87 -0.32
C VAL A 153 8.04 14.25 -0.81
N GLU A 154 7.96 15.12 -1.81
CA GLU A 154 6.72 15.54 -2.45
C GLU A 154 6.02 14.35 -3.11
N ALA A 155 6.76 13.58 -3.91
CA ALA A 155 6.24 12.37 -4.58
C ALA A 155 5.69 11.35 -3.57
N LEU A 156 6.44 11.08 -2.50
CA LEU A 156 5.99 10.20 -1.43
C LEU A 156 4.74 10.75 -0.73
N THR A 157 4.69 12.06 -0.47
CA THR A 157 3.55 12.70 0.19
C THR A 157 2.28 12.56 -0.63
N VAL A 158 2.34 12.79 -1.95
CA VAL A 158 1.22 12.57 -2.87
C VAL A 158 0.77 11.10 -2.85
N ALA A 159 1.71 10.17 -3.02
CA ALA A 159 1.40 8.75 -3.06
C ALA A 159 0.69 8.27 -1.78
N TYR A 160 1.20 8.63 -0.60
CA TYR A 160 0.59 8.23 0.67
C TYR A 160 -0.72 8.96 0.96
N ASN A 161 -0.85 10.24 0.60
CA ASN A 161 -2.10 10.97 0.78
C ASN A 161 -3.24 10.33 0.00
N VAL A 162 -3.01 9.97 -1.27
CA VAL A 162 -4.01 9.30 -2.10
C VAL A 162 -4.31 7.89 -1.56
N LEU A 163 -3.27 7.13 -1.19
CA LEU A 163 -3.43 5.79 -0.61
C LEU A 163 -4.30 5.82 0.66
N VAL A 164 -3.94 6.67 1.63
CA VAL A 164 -4.63 6.74 2.92
C VAL A 164 -6.03 7.35 2.77
N GLY A 165 -6.17 8.44 2.02
CA GLY A 165 -7.45 9.11 1.81
C GLY A 165 -8.47 8.25 1.07
N GLY A 166 -8.02 7.42 0.13
CA GLY A 166 -8.87 6.52 -0.64
C GLY A 166 -9.20 5.21 0.07
N LEU A 167 -8.20 4.56 0.69
CA LEU A 167 -8.32 3.15 1.09
C LEU A 167 -8.50 2.91 2.58
N LEU A 168 -8.17 3.86 3.47
CA LEU A 168 -8.24 3.62 4.91
C LEU A 168 -9.69 3.34 5.38
N MET A 169 -10.62 4.21 4.99
CA MET A 169 -12.03 4.10 5.38
C MET A 169 -12.75 2.85 4.85
N PRO A 170 -12.62 2.45 3.58
CA PRO A 170 -13.26 1.23 3.10
C PRO A 170 -12.68 -0.04 3.75
N ILE A 171 -11.37 -0.06 4.05
CA ILE A 171 -10.73 -1.18 4.77
C ILE A 171 -11.26 -1.28 6.21
N LEU A 172 -11.24 -0.18 6.95
CA LEU A 172 -11.76 -0.14 8.32
C LEU A 172 -13.26 -0.48 8.36
N GLY A 173 -14.01 0.05 7.40
CA GLY A 173 -15.42 -0.23 7.22
C GLY A 173 -15.72 -1.70 6.97
N GLY A 174 -14.95 -2.36 6.10
CA GLY A 174 -15.11 -3.79 5.82
C GLY A 174 -14.77 -4.69 7.02
N LEU A 175 -13.86 -4.25 7.91
CA LEU A 175 -13.46 -5.01 9.09
C LEU A 175 -14.40 -4.78 10.29
N LEU A 176 -14.82 -3.53 10.52
CA LEU A 176 -15.51 -3.13 11.74
C LEU A 176 -17.03 -2.96 11.55
N TRP A 177 -17.50 -2.66 10.34
CA TRP A 177 -18.91 -2.35 10.12
C TRP A 177 -19.68 -3.50 9.47
N LYS A 178 -20.62 -4.06 10.24
CA LYS A 178 -21.47 -5.20 9.83
C LYS A 178 -22.36 -4.92 8.61
N ARG A 179 -22.57 -3.65 8.26
CA ARG A 179 -23.45 -3.21 7.18
C ARG A 179 -22.69 -2.57 6.01
N GLY A 180 -21.38 -2.74 5.95
CA GLY A 180 -20.56 -2.27 4.83
C GLY A 180 -20.98 -2.91 3.50
N THR A 181 -20.97 -2.12 2.43
CA THR A 181 -21.31 -2.56 1.07
C THR A 181 -20.18 -2.28 0.09
N GLY A 182 -20.06 -3.10 -0.96
CA GLY A 182 -19.06 -2.89 -2.01
C GLY A 182 -19.23 -1.55 -2.74
N ALA A 183 -20.48 -1.12 -2.93
CA ALA A 183 -20.79 0.20 -3.49
C ALA A 183 -20.32 1.34 -2.59
N GLY A 184 -20.49 1.21 -1.26
CA GLY A 184 -19.96 2.17 -0.29
C GLY A 184 -18.44 2.23 -0.32
N ALA A 185 -17.78 1.08 -0.43
CA ALA A 185 -16.33 1.02 -0.55
C ALA A 185 -15.81 1.75 -1.80
N LEU A 186 -16.42 1.51 -2.97
CA LEU A 186 -16.04 2.18 -4.22
C LEU A 186 -16.29 3.70 -4.16
N ALA A 187 -17.42 4.12 -3.59
CA ALA A 187 -17.73 5.53 -3.40
C ALA A 187 -16.73 6.21 -2.47
N SER A 188 -16.34 5.54 -1.38
CA SER A 188 -15.30 6.00 -0.44
C SER A 188 -13.97 6.23 -1.13
N VAL A 189 -13.51 5.27 -1.95
CA VAL A 189 -12.25 5.38 -2.70
C VAL A 189 -12.29 6.55 -3.67
N GLY A 190 -13.36 6.66 -4.46
CA GLY A 190 -13.50 7.72 -5.45
C GLY A 190 -13.59 9.11 -4.82
N VAL A 191 -14.52 9.30 -3.87
CA VAL A 191 -14.74 10.59 -3.22
C VAL A 191 -13.55 10.99 -2.36
N GLY A 192 -13.01 10.06 -1.55
CA GLY A 192 -11.85 10.31 -0.71
C GLY A 192 -10.61 10.67 -1.52
N GLY A 193 -10.28 9.86 -2.54
CA GLY A 193 -9.13 10.09 -3.41
C GLY A 193 -9.23 11.41 -4.19
N LEU A 194 -10.38 11.68 -4.81
CA LEU A 194 -10.59 12.94 -5.55
C LEU A 194 -10.53 14.16 -4.63
N THR A 195 -11.09 14.07 -3.42
CA THR A 195 -11.04 15.17 -2.44
C THR A 195 -9.61 15.48 -2.04
N VAL A 196 -8.78 14.46 -1.80
CA VAL A 196 -7.36 14.63 -1.52
C VAL A 196 -6.65 15.33 -2.68
N ILE A 197 -6.80 14.82 -3.91
CA ILE A 197 -6.13 15.38 -5.09
C ILE A 197 -6.54 16.84 -5.32
N ALA A 198 -7.85 17.14 -5.25
CA ALA A 198 -8.37 18.48 -5.45
C ALA A 198 -7.85 19.46 -4.39
N LEU A 199 -7.82 19.06 -3.12
CA LEU A 199 -7.31 19.90 -2.04
C LEU A 199 -5.80 20.08 -2.09
N MET A 200 -5.04 19.08 -2.57
CA MET A 200 -3.61 19.23 -2.81
C MET A 200 -3.32 20.24 -3.93
N GLY A 201 -4.13 20.22 -5.01
CA GLY A 201 -4.03 21.20 -6.08
C GLY A 201 -4.37 22.63 -5.66
N TRP A 202 -5.24 22.81 -4.66
CA TRP A 202 -5.64 24.13 -4.17
C TRP A 202 -4.76 24.63 -3.02
N LYS A 203 -4.59 23.84 -1.95
CA LYS A 203 -3.90 24.24 -0.72
C LYS A 203 -2.39 23.98 -0.74
N GLY A 204 -1.89 23.29 -1.76
CA GLY A 204 -0.51 22.87 -1.88
C GLY A 204 -0.28 21.44 -1.40
N ILE A 205 0.76 20.81 -1.96
CA ILE A 205 1.03 19.37 -1.83
C ILE A 205 1.52 18.99 -0.43
N LEU A 206 2.25 19.89 0.24
CA LEU A 206 2.78 19.71 1.59
C LEU A 206 1.79 20.12 2.70
N ALA A 207 0.59 20.56 2.33
CA ALA A 207 -0.45 20.90 3.30
C ALA A 207 -0.92 19.63 4.03
N ASN A 208 -1.12 19.72 5.34
CA ASN A 208 -1.68 18.62 6.13
C ASN A 208 -3.21 18.57 6.07
N GLU A 209 -3.88 19.64 5.63
CA GLU A 209 -5.35 19.68 5.59
C GLU A 209 -6.00 18.70 4.59
N PRO A 210 -5.48 18.49 3.38
CA PRO A 210 -6.06 17.60 2.37
C PRO A 210 -6.38 16.20 2.91
N ILE A 211 -5.55 15.64 3.80
CA ILE A 211 -5.78 14.29 4.31
C ILE A 211 -6.96 14.21 5.28
N TYR A 212 -7.13 15.20 6.16
CA TYR A 212 -8.23 15.19 7.12
C TYR A 212 -9.59 15.31 6.42
N PHE A 213 -9.68 16.21 5.44
CA PHE A 213 -10.88 16.37 4.62
C PHE A 213 -11.10 15.18 3.69
N GLY A 214 -10.03 14.61 3.12
CA GLY A 214 -10.10 13.39 2.32
C GLY A 214 -10.64 12.20 3.10
N LEU A 215 -10.13 11.97 4.32
CA LEU A 215 -10.62 10.91 5.20
C LEU A 215 -12.06 11.13 5.64
N LEU A 216 -12.43 12.37 5.97
CA LEU A 216 -13.81 12.71 6.33
C LEU A 216 -14.77 12.49 5.15
N ALA A 217 -14.40 12.95 3.95
CA ALA A 217 -15.20 12.77 2.74
C ALA A 217 -15.34 11.29 2.38
N SER A 218 -14.26 10.52 2.51
CA SER A 218 -14.23 9.06 2.33
C SER A 218 -15.19 8.38 3.32
N LEU A 219 -15.13 8.73 4.62
CA LEU A 219 -16.01 8.19 5.64
C LEU A 219 -17.49 8.52 5.37
N VAL A 220 -17.80 9.77 5.04
CA VAL A 220 -19.17 10.21 4.75
C VAL A 220 -19.70 9.48 3.51
N ALA A 221 -18.92 9.39 2.44
CA ALA A 221 -19.30 8.66 1.24
C ALA A 221 -19.52 7.17 1.52
N TYR A 222 -18.63 6.54 2.29
CA TYR A 222 -18.77 5.15 2.70
C TYR A 222 -20.08 4.92 3.47
N VAL A 223 -20.33 5.73 4.49
CA VAL A 223 -21.52 5.59 5.34
C VAL A 223 -22.81 5.87 4.57
N ALA A 224 -22.87 6.99 3.85
CA ALA A 224 -24.06 7.38 3.11
C ALA A 224 -24.42 6.35 2.04
N VAL A 225 -23.46 5.88 1.25
CA VAL A 225 -23.70 4.92 0.17
C VAL A 225 -23.96 3.53 0.73
N SER A 226 -23.29 3.08 1.79
CA SER A 226 -23.60 1.79 2.42
C SER A 226 -24.97 1.75 3.09
N LEU A 227 -25.49 2.88 3.58
CA LEU A 227 -26.86 2.96 4.08
C LEU A 227 -27.89 3.04 2.96
N ALA A 228 -27.56 3.71 1.84
CA ALA A 228 -28.45 3.85 0.69
C ALA A 228 -28.50 2.59 -0.20
N THR A 229 -27.53 1.69 -0.08
CA THR A 229 -27.45 0.47 -0.90
C THR A 229 -27.90 -0.77 -0.12
N LYS A 230 -28.27 -1.83 -0.85
CA LYS A 230 -28.68 -3.10 -0.22
C LYS A 230 -27.51 -3.67 0.60
N PRO A 231 -27.77 -4.13 1.85
CA PRO A 231 -26.74 -4.79 2.65
C PRO A 231 -26.12 -5.95 1.89
N THR A 232 -24.83 -6.18 2.11
CA THR A 232 -24.11 -7.34 1.59
C THR A 232 -24.81 -8.62 2.06
N ASP A 233 -24.94 -9.60 1.16
CA ASP A 233 -25.65 -10.85 1.42
C ASP A 233 -25.11 -11.56 2.68
N ALA A 234 -26.02 -12.10 3.49
CA ALA A 234 -25.70 -12.76 4.75
C ALA A 234 -24.75 -13.95 4.54
N ALA A 235 -24.92 -14.69 3.44
CA ALA A 235 -24.03 -15.80 3.09
C ALA A 235 -22.58 -15.35 2.86
N ILE A 236 -22.38 -14.19 2.24
CA ILE A 236 -21.05 -13.60 2.00
C ILE A 236 -20.45 -13.10 3.31
N LEU A 237 -21.26 -12.46 4.16
CA LEU A 237 -20.82 -11.97 5.47
C LEU A 237 -20.44 -13.11 6.41
N ASP A 238 -21.15 -14.23 6.38
CA ASP A 238 -20.83 -15.40 7.20
C ASP A 238 -19.58 -16.11 6.70
N ALA A 239 -19.41 -16.26 5.37
CA ALA A 239 -18.16 -16.75 4.80
C ALA A 239 -16.96 -15.86 5.17
N TRP A 240 -17.14 -14.54 5.17
CA TRP A 240 -16.12 -13.58 5.62
C TRP A 240 -15.78 -13.74 7.11
N ARG A 241 -16.79 -13.86 7.98
CA ARG A 241 -16.59 -14.05 9.43
C ARG A 241 -15.85 -15.34 9.75
N ARG A 242 -16.17 -16.45 9.07
CA ARG A 242 -15.46 -17.72 9.25
C ARG A 242 -13.98 -17.61 8.87
N ARG A 243 -13.68 -16.92 7.76
CA ARG A 243 -12.29 -16.64 7.35
C ARG A 243 -11.54 -15.80 8.38
N LEU A 244 -12.18 -14.78 8.96
CA LEU A 244 -11.60 -13.98 10.05
C LEU A 244 -11.39 -14.81 11.33
N ALA A 245 -12.22 -15.83 11.57
CA ALA A 245 -12.07 -16.75 12.69
C ALA A 245 -11.00 -17.85 12.45
N GLY A 246 -10.41 -17.91 11.25
CA GLY A 246 -9.42 -18.92 10.88
C GLY A 246 -10.02 -20.29 10.55
N GLU A 247 -11.34 -20.38 10.34
CA GLU A 247 -12.00 -21.63 9.96
C GLU A 247 -11.76 -21.95 8.46
N PRO A 248 -11.47 -23.22 8.10
CA PRO A 248 -11.27 -23.61 6.71
C PRO A 248 -12.55 -23.40 5.89
N ALA A 249 -12.39 -22.88 4.67
CA ALA A 249 -13.50 -22.68 3.76
C ALA A 249 -14.15 -24.04 3.43
N THR A 250 -15.44 -24.20 3.70
CA THR A 250 -16.18 -25.39 3.24
C THR A 250 -16.19 -25.37 1.71
N PRO A 251 -15.81 -26.46 1.02
CA PRO A 251 -16.05 -26.56 -0.42
C PRO A 251 -17.55 -26.33 -0.65
N ALA A 252 -17.88 -25.50 -1.64
CA ALA A 252 -19.25 -25.17 -2.00
C ALA A 252 -20.01 -26.47 -2.31
N SER A 253 -20.66 -27.03 -1.30
CA SER A 253 -21.57 -28.15 -1.45
C SER A 253 -22.94 -27.56 -1.73
N GLU A 254 -23.36 -27.76 -2.98
CA GLU A 254 -24.75 -27.92 -3.40
C GLU A 254 -25.73 -26.88 -2.83
N THR A 255 -25.86 -25.78 -3.54
CA THR A 255 -27.17 -25.12 -3.67
C THR A 255 -28.15 -26.15 -4.25
N THR A 256 -28.77 -26.95 -3.38
CA THR A 256 -29.94 -27.73 -3.71
C THR A 256 -31.05 -26.72 -4.00
N SER A 257 -31.30 -26.53 -5.30
CA SER A 257 -32.55 -25.97 -5.81
C SER A 257 -33.72 -26.74 -5.16
N PRO A 258 -34.76 -26.09 -4.62
CA PRO A 258 -35.93 -26.81 -4.17
C PRO A 258 -36.55 -27.47 -5.40
N ALA A 259 -36.48 -28.80 -5.45
CA ALA A 259 -37.17 -29.60 -6.44
C ALA A 259 -38.66 -29.21 -6.46
N ALA A 260 -39.12 -28.79 -7.63
CA ALA A 260 -40.53 -28.74 -7.94
C ALA A 260 -41.09 -30.16 -7.82
N ALA A 261 -41.77 -30.44 -6.72
CA ALA A 261 -42.59 -31.62 -6.52
C ALA A 261 -43.85 -31.18 -5.77
N GLY A 262 -44.99 -31.18 -6.45
CA GLY A 262 -46.29 -31.03 -5.80
C GLY A 262 -47.41 -30.46 -6.67
N ALA A 263 -48.14 -31.40 -7.28
CA ALA A 263 -49.48 -31.30 -7.89
C ALA A 263 -49.60 -30.69 -9.30
#